data_AF-A0A9P7S0H6-F1
#
_entry.id   AF-A0A9P7S0H6-F1
#
_cell.length_a   1.000
_cell.length_b   1.000
_cell.length_c   1.000
_cell.angle_alpha   90.00
_cell.angle_beta   90.00
_cell.angle_gamma   90.00
#
_symmetry.space_group_name_H-M   'P 1'
#
loop_
_entity.id
_entity.type
_entity.pdbx_description
1 polymer ?
#
loop_
_entity_poly.entity_id
_entity_poly.type
_entity_poly.pdbx_seq_one_letter_code
_entity_poly.pdbx_strand_id
1 'polypeptide(L)'
;MDTIWSFRAAYEEVRKLKEKQHAFCEKVEAGRWDLLRNESFPEDLQWEALVDVLRGKVKIQNHCYEEVDLDGIVRLSSDFNFSITSFHHAHEAYLVPELLKKTYGHTPVVAMFVTNGRYKRESYRGSEYAPKVLSDNGIEVVMKSDHPVLNSRYLHHEAQQAHYYGLSASLALASITTTPARAAGLDHRIGKVKRGYDAGMLSVLDLPRRR
;
A
#
# COMPACT_ATOMS: atom_id res chain seq x y z
N MET A 1 -23.51 -4.32 9.80
CA MET A 1 -22.40 -5.28 9.95
C MET A 1 -21.11 -4.50 9.82
N ASP A 2 -20.17 -4.71 10.74
CA ASP A 2 -18.86 -4.05 10.74
C ASP A 2 -18.01 -4.58 9.56
N THR A 3 -17.38 -3.68 8.80
CA THR A 3 -16.52 -4.00 7.66
C THR A 3 -15.38 -4.94 8.05
N ILE A 4 -14.79 -4.77 9.24
CA ILE A 4 -13.68 -5.61 9.71
C ILE A 4 -14.15 -7.05 9.98
N TRP A 5 -15.37 -7.22 10.48
CA TRP A 5 -15.96 -8.54 10.63
C TRP A 5 -16.14 -9.24 9.27
N SER A 6 -16.64 -8.51 8.27
CA SER A 6 -16.81 -9.06 6.91
C SER A 6 -15.47 -9.48 6.29
N PHE A 7 -14.41 -8.69 6.46
CA PHE A 7 -13.08 -9.09 6.00
C PHE A 7 -12.57 -10.33 6.73
N ARG A 8 -12.74 -10.41 8.06
CA ARG A 8 -12.35 -11.60 8.82
C ARG A 8 -13.06 -12.85 8.34
N ALA A 9 -14.37 -12.77 8.10
CA ALA A 9 -15.14 -13.88 7.57
C ALA A 9 -14.62 -14.32 6.19
N ALA A 10 -14.34 -13.36 5.30
CA ALA A 10 -13.77 -13.63 3.99
C ALA A 10 -12.39 -14.31 4.08
N TYR A 11 -11.47 -13.76 4.87
CA TYR A 11 -10.13 -14.34 5.02
C TYR A 11 -10.14 -15.74 5.65
N GLU A 12 -11.13 -16.04 6.50
CA GLU A 12 -11.30 -17.39 7.04
C GLU A 12 -11.74 -18.40 5.97
N GLU A 13 -12.67 -18.03 5.08
CA GLU A 13 -13.04 -18.88 3.95
C GLU A 13 -11.87 -19.08 2.97
N VAL A 14 -11.13 -18.00 2.70
CA VAL A 14 -9.93 -18.02 1.85
C VAL A 14 -8.84 -18.91 2.46
N ARG A 15 -8.65 -18.89 3.78
CA ARG A 15 -7.70 -19.77 4.48
C ARG A 15 -8.05 -21.23 4.25
N LYS A 16 -9.32 -21.62 4.45
CA LYS A 16 -9.80 -22.98 4.21
C LYS A 16 -9.61 -23.40 2.75
N LEU A 17 -9.90 -22.51 1.80
CA LEU A 17 -9.69 -22.78 0.38
C LEU A 17 -8.20 -23.00 0.06
N LYS A 18 -7.32 -22.11 0.55
CA LYS A 18 -5.86 -22.24 0.41
C LYS A 18 -5.34 -23.56 0.97
N GLU A 19 -5.84 -24.01 2.12
CA GLU A 19 -5.48 -25.30 2.74
C GLU A 19 -5.92 -26.49 1.88
N LYS A 20 -7.15 -26.47 1.36
CA LYS A 20 -7.62 -27.49 0.40
C LYS A 20 -6.74 -27.55 -0.85
N GLN A 21 -6.37 -26.38 -1.39
CA GLN A 21 -5.45 -26.31 -2.53
C GLN A 21 -4.07 -26.89 -2.20
N HIS A 22 -3.54 -26.60 -1.02
CA HIS A 22 -2.27 -27.15 -0.58
C HIS A 22 -2.32 -28.68 -0.47
N ALA A 23 -3.35 -29.22 0.18
CA ALA A 23 -3.55 -30.66 0.32
C ALA A 23 -3.72 -31.36 -1.04
N PHE A 24 -4.36 -30.71 -2.01
CA PHE A 24 -4.42 -31.20 -3.39
C PHE A 24 -3.02 -31.25 -4.02
N CYS A 25 -2.26 -30.15 -3.96
CA CYS A 25 -0.90 -30.09 -4.52
C CYS A 25 0.07 -31.08 -3.87
N GLU A 26 -0.01 -31.31 -2.55
CA GLU A 26 0.82 -32.30 -1.87
C GLU A 26 0.60 -33.73 -2.39
N LYS A 27 -0.67 -34.09 -2.70
CA LYS A 27 -0.98 -35.40 -3.32
C LYS A 27 -0.38 -35.51 -4.71
N VAL A 28 -0.45 -34.44 -5.50
CA VAL A 28 0.15 -34.34 -6.84
C VAL A 28 1.66 -34.51 -6.77
N GLU A 29 2.33 -33.75 -5.91
CA GLU A 29 3.79 -33.78 -5.74
C GLU A 29 4.30 -35.12 -5.22
N ALA A 30 3.50 -35.81 -4.39
CA ALA A 30 3.78 -37.17 -3.92
C ALA A 30 3.51 -38.27 -4.97
N GLY A 31 3.04 -37.92 -6.17
CA GLY A 31 2.71 -38.86 -7.24
C GLY A 31 1.48 -39.72 -6.97
N ARG A 32 0.65 -39.37 -5.97
CA ARG A 32 -0.56 -40.12 -5.57
C ARG A 32 -1.77 -39.75 -6.41
N TRP A 33 -1.63 -39.93 -7.73
CA TRP A 33 -2.68 -39.64 -8.71
C TRP A 33 -3.92 -40.52 -8.55
N ASP A 34 -3.75 -41.71 -7.98
CA ASP A 34 -4.82 -42.66 -7.68
C ASP A 34 -5.87 -42.09 -6.71
N LEU A 35 -5.43 -41.23 -5.78
CA LEU A 35 -6.26 -40.54 -4.80
C LEU A 35 -7.01 -39.33 -5.38
N LEU A 36 -6.60 -38.86 -6.57
CA LEU A 36 -7.13 -37.65 -7.22
C LEU A 36 -8.11 -37.95 -8.37
N ARG A 37 -8.35 -39.23 -8.68
CA ARG A 37 -9.14 -39.64 -9.86
C ARG A 37 -10.53 -38.99 -9.99
N ASN A 38 -11.17 -38.68 -8.86
CA ASN A 38 -12.49 -38.06 -8.82
C ASN A 38 -12.47 -36.71 -8.07
N GLU A 39 -11.29 -36.12 -7.85
CA GLU A 39 -11.11 -34.86 -7.14
C GLU A 39 -10.60 -33.81 -8.14
N SER A 40 -11.33 -32.70 -8.27
CA SER A 40 -10.85 -31.52 -9.00
C SER A 40 -10.04 -30.62 -8.09
N PHE A 41 -9.15 -29.81 -8.67
CA PHE A 41 -8.46 -28.77 -7.90
C PHE A 41 -9.51 -27.85 -7.25
N PRO A 42 -9.41 -27.58 -5.93
CA PRO A 42 -10.39 -26.76 -5.23
C PRO A 42 -10.20 -25.29 -5.61
N GLU A 43 -11.06 -24.84 -6.51
CA GLU A 43 -11.11 -23.48 -7.03
C GLU A 43 -12.43 -22.80 -6.65
N ASP A 44 -12.32 -21.50 -6.37
CA ASP A 44 -13.47 -20.62 -6.24
C ASP A 44 -13.04 -19.23 -6.76
N LEU A 45 -13.62 -18.82 -7.89
CA LEU A 45 -13.30 -17.55 -8.54
C LEU A 45 -13.59 -16.35 -7.65
N GLN A 46 -14.51 -16.47 -6.69
CA GLN A 46 -14.78 -15.41 -5.72
C GLN A 46 -13.56 -15.12 -4.84
N TRP A 47 -12.75 -16.15 -4.53
CA TRP A 47 -11.68 -16.09 -3.54
C TRP A 47 -10.27 -16.14 -4.12
N GLU A 48 -10.13 -16.36 -5.42
CA GLU A 48 -8.85 -16.49 -6.11
C GLU A 48 -7.85 -15.37 -5.76
N ALA A 49 -8.27 -14.10 -5.87
CA ALA A 49 -7.41 -12.96 -5.58
C ALA A 49 -6.96 -12.91 -4.12
N LEU A 50 -7.84 -13.26 -3.17
CA LEU A 50 -7.53 -13.29 -1.74
C LEU A 50 -6.63 -14.48 -1.38
N VAL A 51 -6.76 -15.61 -2.08
CA VAL A 51 -5.81 -16.72 -1.95
C VAL A 51 -4.41 -16.26 -2.36
N ASP A 52 -4.31 -15.53 -3.47
CA ASP A 52 -3.03 -14.99 -3.94
C ASP A 52 -2.43 -13.94 -2.99
N VAL A 53 -3.27 -13.16 -2.29
CA VAL A 53 -2.86 -12.32 -1.16
C VAL A 53 -2.23 -13.17 -0.04
N LEU A 54 -2.92 -14.23 0.42
CA LEU A 54 -2.40 -15.13 1.46
C LEU A 54 -1.18 -15.97 1.03
N ARG A 55 -0.88 -15.98 -0.28
CA ARG A 55 0.34 -16.58 -0.85
C ARG A 55 1.44 -15.55 -1.12
N GLY A 56 1.19 -14.27 -0.85
CA GLY A 56 2.17 -13.19 -1.05
C GLY A 56 2.41 -12.83 -2.51
N LYS A 57 1.52 -13.21 -3.43
CA LYS A 57 1.65 -12.88 -4.87
C LYS A 57 1.09 -11.51 -5.22
N VAL A 58 0.25 -10.95 -4.35
CA VAL A 58 -0.40 -9.64 -4.55
C VAL A 58 0.07 -8.65 -3.49
N LYS A 59 0.48 -7.46 -3.94
CA LYS A 59 0.83 -6.34 -3.07
C LYS A 59 -0.43 -5.55 -2.69
N ILE A 60 -0.83 -5.60 -1.42
CA ILE A 60 -2.06 -4.93 -0.97
C ILE A 60 -1.87 -3.41 -0.93
N GLN A 61 -2.78 -2.71 -1.61
CA GLN A 61 -2.95 -1.27 -1.60
C GLN A 61 -4.27 -0.97 -0.85
N ASN A 62 -4.21 -0.64 0.43
CA ASN A 62 -5.40 -0.55 1.28
C ASN A 62 -5.96 0.88 1.34
N HIS A 63 -7.21 1.06 0.94
CA HIS A 63 -7.94 2.32 1.05
C HIS A 63 -8.49 2.48 2.47
N CYS A 64 -8.07 3.52 3.18
CA CYS A 64 -8.52 3.80 4.55
C CYS A 64 -8.30 5.26 4.92
N TYR A 65 -8.99 5.77 5.92
CA TYR A 65 -8.84 7.17 6.33
C TYR A 65 -8.53 7.28 7.80
N GLU A 66 -9.34 6.62 8.62
CA GLU A 66 -9.37 6.82 10.07
C GLU A 66 -8.49 5.80 10.80
N GLU A 67 -8.07 6.17 12.01
CA GLU A 67 -7.26 5.32 12.89
C GLU A 67 -7.91 3.98 13.22
N VAL A 68 -9.25 3.93 13.26
CA VAL A 68 -10.02 2.71 13.53
C VAL A 68 -9.97 1.72 12.37
N ASP A 69 -9.98 2.22 11.13
CA ASP A 69 -9.83 1.39 9.93
C ASP A 69 -8.41 0.82 9.85
N LEU A 70 -7.42 1.68 10.16
CA LEU A 70 -6.02 1.29 10.24
C LEU A 70 -5.82 0.20 11.29
N ASP A 71 -6.38 0.35 12.49
CA ASP A 71 -6.26 -0.66 13.56
C ASP A 71 -6.88 -2.00 13.15
N GLY A 72 -8.08 -1.95 12.58
CA GLY A 72 -8.78 -3.15 12.14
C GLY A 72 -8.01 -3.97 11.12
N ILE A 73 -7.50 -3.32 10.07
CA ILE A 73 -6.76 -4.02 9.01
C ILE A 73 -5.34 -4.41 9.43
N VAL A 74 -4.68 -3.64 10.31
CA VAL A 74 -3.39 -4.02 10.92
C VAL A 74 -3.54 -5.31 11.72
N ARG A 75 -4.58 -5.42 12.56
CA ARG A 75 -4.85 -6.66 13.30
C ARG A 75 -5.11 -7.84 12.36
N LEU A 76 -5.92 -7.61 11.33
CA LEU A 76 -6.26 -8.64 10.36
C LEU A 76 -5.04 -9.16 9.59
N SER A 77 -4.10 -8.26 9.25
CA SER A 77 -2.84 -8.62 8.62
C SER A 77 -2.03 -9.62 9.43
N SER A 78 -2.03 -9.45 10.76
CA SER A 78 -1.36 -10.35 11.70
C SER A 78 -2.11 -11.65 11.93
N ASP A 79 -3.44 -11.62 11.96
CA ASP A 79 -4.25 -12.83 12.16
C ASP A 79 -4.13 -13.82 11.00
N PHE A 80 -3.99 -13.30 9.77
CA PHE A 80 -3.96 -14.11 8.55
C PHE A 80 -2.59 -14.09 7.85
N ASN A 81 -1.57 -13.47 8.44
CA ASN A 81 -0.19 -13.44 7.96
C ASN A 81 -0.05 -12.92 6.53
N PHE A 82 -0.66 -11.78 6.21
CA PHE A 82 -0.47 -11.09 4.92
C PHE A 82 0.14 -9.71 5.11
N SER A 83 1.00 -9.29 4.18
CA SER A 83 1.64 -7.98 4.23
C SER A 83 0.81 -6.90 3.56
N ILE A 84 0.76 -5.70 4.14
CA ILE A 84 0.17 -4.51 3.52
C ILE A 84 1.29 -3.66 2.93
N THR A 85 1.24 -3.38 1.63
CA THR A 85 2.26 -2.58 0.97
C THR A 85 2.09 -1.09 1.27
N SER A 86 0.86 -0.60 1.18
CA SER A 86 0.58 0.80 1.49
C SER A 86 -0.84 1.06 1.98
N PHE A 87 -0.97 2.09 2.81
CA PHE A 87 -2.23 2.71 3.14
C PHE A 87 -2.47 3.93 2.26
N HIS A 88 -3.64 4.04 1.66
CA HIS A 88 -4.04 5.13 0.77
C HIS A 88 -4.96 6.08 1.49
N HIS A 89 -4.78 7.38 1.23
CA HIS A 89 -5.41 8.51 1.91
C HIS A 89 -4.93 8.64 3.36
N ALA A 90 -5.31 7.68 4.20
CA ALA A 90 -4.82 7.47 5.56
C ALA A 90 -4.67 8.78 6.34
N HIS A 91 -5.73 9.60 6.33
CA HIS A 91 -5.71 10.95 6.86
C HIS A 91 -5.36 11.02 8.34
N GLU A 92 -5.57 9.95 9.10
CA GLU A 92 -5.24 9.85 10.52
C GLU A 92 -3.97 9.03 10.81
N ALA A 93 -3.26 8.54 9.79
CA ALA A 93 -2.04 7.72 9.97
C ALA A 93 -0.98 8.39 10.86
N TYR A 94 -0.81 9.70 10.76
CA TYR A 94 0.18 10.47 11.52
C TYR A 94 -0.10 10.51 13.03
N LEU A 95 -1.33 10.17 13.45
CA LEU A 95 -1.72 10.10 14.85
C LEU A 95 -1.33 8.77 15.49
N VAL A 96 -1.10 7.73 14.67
CA VAL A 96 -0.90 6.35 15.11
C VAL A 96 0.34 5.68 14.49
N PRO A 97 1.52 6.31 14.47
CA PRO A 97 2.71 5.74 13.82
C PRO A 97 3.11 4.37 14.40
N GLU A 98 2.98 4.19 15.71
CA GLU A 98 3.30 2.92 16.38
C GLU A 98 2.31 1.80 16.04
N LEU A 99 1.09 2.12 15.61
CA LEU A 99 0.14 1.14 15.10
C LEU A 99 0.59 0.64 13.72
N LEU A 100 1.01 1.54 12.83
CA LEU A 100 1.47 1.18 11.48
C LEU A 100 2.73 0.30 11.53
N LYS A 101 3.59 0.48 12.52
CA LYS A 101 4.77 -0.37 12.72
C LYS A 101 4.43 -1.80 13.15
N LYS A 102 3.22 -2.05 13.65
CA LYS A 102 2.75 -3.39 14.05
C LYS A 102 2.17 -4.22 12.91
N THR A 103 2.08 -3.66 11.70
CA THR A 103 1.61 -4.42 10.53
C THR A 103 2.48 -5.65 10.28
N TYR A 104 1.83 -6.76 9.91
CA TYR A 104 2.52 -8.01 9.62
C TYR A 104 3.53 -7.86 8.47
N GLY A 105 4.71 -8.47 8.66
CA GLY A 105 5.79 -8.50 7.66
C GLY A 105 6.66 -7.24 7.66
N HIS A 106 6.09 -6.07 7.40
CA HIS A 106 6.83 -4.81 7.37
C HIS A 106 5.91 -3.60 7.57
N THR A 107 6.50 -2.46 7.95
CA THR A 107 5.78 -1.18 8.02
C THR A 107 5.30 -0.76 6.63
N PRO A 108 4.00 -0.45 6.44
CA PRO A 108 3.47 0.00 5.16
C PRO A 108 3.89 1.42 4.82
N VAL A 109 3.94 1.73 3.54
CA VAL A 109 4.11 3.11 3.06
C VAL A 109 2.77 3.84 3.17
N VAL A 110 2.79 5.14 3.47
CA VAL A 110 1.56 5.95 3.52
C VAL A 110 1.44 6.82 2.27
N ALA A 111 0.50 6.47 1.40
CA ALA A 111 0.18 7.20 0.18
C ALA A 111 -0.93 8.22 0.43
N MET A 112 -0.59 9.51 0.49
CA MET A 112 -1.49 10.56 0.97
C MET A 112 -1.43 11.83 0.14
N PHE A 113 -2.43 12.70 0.36
CA PHE A 113 -2.38 14.09 -0.08
C PHE A 113 -1.71 14.94 0.99
N VAL A 114 -1.14 16.08 0.59
CA VAL A 114 -0.67 17.09 1.55
C VAL A 114 -1.84 17.96 2.01
N THR A 115 -2.51 18.63 1.06
CA THR A 115 -3.52 19.65 1.40
C THR A 115 -4.95 19.25 1.07
N ASN A 116 -5.15 18.23 0.23
CA ASN A 116 -6.49 17.78 -0.12
C ASN A 116 -7.07 16.91 1.02
N GLY A 117 -7.88 17.53 1.89
CA GLY A 117 -8.57 16.89 3.03
C GLY A 117 -9.88 17.60 3.36
N ARG A 118 -10.57 17.20 4.43
CA ARG A 118 -11.84 17.80 4.90
C ARG A 118 -13.01 17.77 3.89
N TYR A 119 -12.90 16.99 2.83
CA TYR A 119 -13.95 16.82 1.81
C TYR A 119 -14.98 15.73 2.16
N LYS A 120 -14.66 14.90 3.16
CA LYS A 120 -15.51 13.88 3.80
C LYS A 120 -15.27 13.86 5.31
N ARG A 121 -16.21 13.30 6.08
CA ARG A 121 -16.07 13.08 7.54
C ARG A 121 -14.73 12.42 7.89
N GLU A 122 -14.44 11.30 7.28
CA GLU A 122 -13.23 10.49 7.52
C GLU A 122 -11.93 11.20 7.11
N SER A 123 -12.01 12.23 6.26
CA SER A 123 -10.84 13.04 5.84
C SER A 123 -10.63 14.28 6.71
N TYR A 124 -11.47 14.51 7.71
CA TYR A 124 -11.54 15.78 8.44
C TYR A 124 -10.27 16.08 9.24
N ARG A 125 -9.66 15.05 9.82
CA ARG A 125 -8.45 15.17 10.64
C ARG A 125 -7.14 15.10 9.84
N GLY A 126 -7.22 15.20 8.51
CA GLY A 126 -6.06 15.37 7.66
C GLY A 126 -5.22 16.59 8.07
N SER A 127 -3.90 16.46 7.96
CA SER A 127 -2.96 17.54 8.28
C SER A 127 -1.89 17.67 7.21
N GLU A 128 -1.58 18.91 6.85
CA GLU A 128 -0.53 19.28 5.90
C GLU A 128 0.87 18.91 6.42
N TYR A 129 1.03 18.78 7.75
CA TYR A 129 2.27 18.35 8.41
C TYR A 129 2.38 16.82 8.55
N ALA A 130 1.34 16.06 8.21
CA ALA A 130 1.33 14.61 8.36
C ALA A 130 2.50 13.90 7.64
N PRO A 131 2.93 14.30 6.42
CA PRO A 131 4.08 13.69 5.78
C PRO A 131 5.37 13.82 6.61
N LYS A 132 5.58 14.97 7.23
CA LYS A 132 6.73 15.20 8.13
C LYS A 132 6.65 14.31 9.35
N VAL A 133 5.50 14.28 10.04
CA VAL A 133 5.32 13.48 11.27
C VAL A 133 5.57 12.00 11.01
N LEU A 134 5.03 11.46 9.91
CA LEU A 134 5.25 10.07 9.51
C LEU A 134 6.74 9.81 9.21
N SER A 135 7.37 10.69 8.44
CA SER A 135 8.79 10.58 8.12
C SER A 135 9.69 10.64 9.36
N ASP A 136 9.41 11.53 10.31
CA ASP A 136 10.16 11.64 11.57
C ASP A 136 10.03 10.37 12.42
N ASN A 137 8.96 9.58 12.20
CA ASN A 137 8.74 8.27 12.81
C ASN A 137 9.30 7.09 12.00
N GLY A 138 10.06 7.36 10.92
CA GLY A 138 10.64 6.33 10.04
C GLY A 138 9.64 5.66 9.10
N ILE A 139 8.46 6.27 8.90
CA ILE A 139 7.42 5.76 8.00
C ILE A 139 7.52 6.50 6.68
N GLU A 140 7.73 5.76 5.61
CA GLU A 140 7.85 6.32 4.26
C GLU A 140 6.50 6.82 3.75
N VAL A 141 6.54 7.94 3.02
CA VAL A 141 5.35 8.58 2.45
C VAL A 141 5.42 8.64 0.93
N VAL A 142 4.25 8.54 0.29
CA VAL A 142 4.06 8.70 -1.15
C VAL A 142 3.05 9.80 -1.37
N MET A 143 3.44 10.84 -2.10
CA MET A 143 2.48 11.86 -2.50
C MET A 143 1.71 11.36 -3.72
N LYS A 144 0.39 11.50 -3.71
CA LYS A 144 -0.49 11.00 -4.78
C LYS A 144 -1.51 12.04 -5.24
N SER A 145 -1.99 11.88 -6.47
CA SER A 145 -3.03 12.73 -7.03
C SER A 145 -4.44 12.14 -6.95
N ASP A 146 -4.55 10.80 -6.81
CA ASP A 146 -5.83 10.09 -6.86
C ASP A 146 -6.68 10.50 -8.06
N HIS A 147 -6.04 10.56 -9.24
CA HIS A 147 -6.64 11.17 -10.42
C HIS A 147 -8.02 10.54 -10.72
N PRO A 148 -9.09 11.33 -10.90
CA PRO A 148 -9.08 12.77 -11.21
C PRO A 148 -9.21 13.74 -10.02
N VAL A 149 -9.16 13.30 -8.76
CA VAL A 149 -9.33 14.18 -7.59
C VAL A 149 -8.37 15.37 -7.65
N LEU A 150 -7.07 15.09 -7.84
CA LEU A 150 -6.10 16.07 -8.28
C LEU A 150 -5.61 15.70 -9.68
N ASN A 151 -5.28 16.71 -10.49
CA ASN A 151 -4.74 16.48 -11.82
C ASN A 151 -3.32 15.90 -11.71
N SER A 152 -3.08 14.70 -12.25
CA SER A 152 -1.79 14.00 -12.15
C SER A 152 -0.64 14.75 -12.83
N ARG A 153 -0.94 15.65 -13.78
CA ARG A 153 0.05 16.58 -14.37
C ARG A 153 0.76 17.42 -13.30
N TYR A 154 0.09 17.67 -12.19
CA TYR A 154 0.52 18.55 -11.11
C TYR A 154 1.05 17.78 -9.89
N LEU A 155 1.36 16.48 -10.02
CA LEU A 155 1.84 15.66 -8.91
C LEU A 155 3.09 16.24 -8.21
N HIS A 156 3.95 16.94 -8.95
CA HIS A 156 5.12 17.61 -8.39
C HIS A 156 4.77 18.74 -7.42
N HIS A 157 3.58 19.35 -7.52
CA HIS A 157 3.10 20.33 -6.55
C HIS A 157 2.80 19.69 -5.19
N GLU A 158 2.32 18.44 -5.14
CA GLU A 158 2.15 17.75 -3.86
C GLU A 158 3.50 17.54 -3.16
N ALA A 159 4.54 17.12 -3.90
CA ALA A 159 5.90 17.04 -3.33
C ALA A 159 6.42 18.41 -2.85
N GLN A 160 6.18 19.47 -3.63
CA GLN A 160 6.52 20.84 -3.25
C GLN A 160 5.82 21.27 -1.96
N GLN A 161 4.52 21.01 -1.83
CA GLN A 161 3.75 21.32 -0.64
C GLN A 161 4.23 20.52 0.57
N ALA A 162 4.51 19.22 0.41
CA ALA A 162 5.05 18.40 1.49
C ALA A 162 6.37 18.98 2.03
N HIS A 163 7.25 19.45 1.13
CA HIS A 163 8.48 20.12 1.52
C HIS A 163 8.22 21.44 2.25
N TYR A 164 7.28 22.25 1.75
CA TYR A 164 6.88 23.51 2.38
C TYR A 164 6.40 23.30 3.83
N TYR A 165 5.66 22.22 4.09
CA TYR A 165 5.22 21.83 5.43
C TYR A 165 6.23 20.97 6.22
N GLY A 166 7.50 20.95 5.80
CA GLY A 166 8.62 20.49 6.61
C GLY A 166 9.15 19.09 6.32
N LEU A 167 8.64 18.38 5.30
CA LEU A 167 9.31 17.19 4.80
C LEU A 167 10.66 17.60 4.17
N SER A 168 11.71 16.82 4.35
CA SER A 168 13.01 17.15 3.74
C SER A 168 12.91 17.15 2.21
N ALA A 169 13.66 18.02 1.54
CA ALA A 169 13.58 18.16 0.08
C ALA A 169 13.88 16.83 -0.66
N SER A 170 14.83 16.04 -0.15
CA SER A 170 15.17 14.72 -0.70
C SER A 170 14.02 13.72 -0.55
N LEU A 171 13.36 13.68 0.62
CA LEU A 171 12.21 12.80 0.85
C LEU A 171 10.97 13.25 0.10
N ALA A 172 10.76 14.56 -0.05
CA ALA A 172 9.70 15.10 -0.89
C ALA A 172 9.85 14.65 -2.35
N LEU A 173 11.06 14.73 -2.93
CA LEU A 173 11.30 14.20 -4.27
C LEU A 173 11.19 12.67 -4.33
N ALA A 174 11.70 11.95 -3.33
CA ALA A 174 11.59 10.50 -3.22
C ALA A 174 10.13 10.03 -3.20
N SER A 175 9.24 10.79 -2.54
CA SER A 175 7.82 10.49 -2.39
C SER A 175 7.05 10.38 -3.71
N ILE A 176 7.58 10.96 -4.80
CA ILE A 176 7.01 10.88 -6.16
C ILE A 176 7.93 10.14 -7.15
N THR A 177 9.04 9.55 -6.69
CA THR A 177 10.02 8.85 -7.54
C THR A 177 10.37 7.47 -6.98
N THR A 178 11.35 7.38 -6.08
CA THR A 178 11.87 6.11 -5.58
C THR A 178 10.91 5.36 -4.67
N THR A 179 10.21 6.08 -3.79
CA THR A 179 9.29 5.48 -2.81
C THR A 179 8.11 4.77 -3.49
N PRO A 180 7.36 5.41 -4.42
CA PRO A 180 6.28 4.72 -5.11
C PRO A 180 6.78 3.59 -6.02
N ALA A 181 7.96 3.72 -6.64
CA ALA A 181 8.56 2.64 -7.43
C ALA A 181 8.82 1.38 -6.58
N ARG A 182 9.38 1.56 -5.38
CA ARG A 182 9.63 0.46 -4.43
C ARG A 182 8.33 -0.15 -3.91
N ALA A 183 7.37 0.69 -3.51
CA ALA A 183 6.05 0.23 -3.09
C ALA A 183 5.38 -0.62 -4.19
N ALA A 184 5.42 -0.17 -5.44
CA ALA A 184 4.89 -0.91 -6.59
C ALA A 184 5.70 -2.19 -6.94
N GLY A 185 6.91 -2.38 -6.40
CA GLY A 185 7.80 -3.50 -6.77
C GLY A 185 8.53 -3.32 -8.09
N LEU A 186 8.66 -2.07 -8.54
CA LEU A 186 9.26 -1.69 -9.81
C LEU A 186 10.58 -0.93 -9.64
N ASP A 187 11.16 -0.89 -8.44
CA ASP A 187 12.42 -0.20 -8.13
C ASP A 187 13.67 -0.86 -8.74
N HIS A 188 13.51 -2.03 -9.36
CA HIS A 188 14.52 -2.65 -10.21
C HIS A 188 14.55 -2.05 -11.63
N ARG A 189 13.54 -1.26 -12.01
CA ARG A 189 13.41 -0.66 -13.35
C ARG A 189 13.25 0.86 -13.34
N ILE A 190 12.45 1.41 -12.43
CA ILE A 190 12.07 2.83 -12.45
C ILE A 190 12.38 3.54 -11.12
N GLY A 191 12.22 4.87 -11.13
CA GLY A 191 12.32 5.72 -9.94
C GLY A 191 13.72 6.26 -9.64
N LYS A 192 14.76 5.84 -10.38
CA LYS A 192 16.14 6.33 -10.22
C LYS A 192 16.77 6.65 -11.56
N VAL A 193 17.58 7.70 -11.61
CA VAL A 193 18.50 7.97 -12.72
C VAL A 193 19.79 7.20 -12.46
N LYS A 194 19.84 5.94 -12.92
CA LYS A 194 20.97 5.03 -12.69
C LYS A 194 21.13 4.08 -13.88
N ARG A 195 22.37 3.67 -14.20
CA ARG A 195 22.64 2.66 -15.23
C ARG A 195 21.83 1.39 -14.97
N GLY A 196 21.18 0.86 -16.02
CA GLY A 196 20.34 -0.34 -15.97
C GLY A 196 18.87 -0.08 -15.64
N TYR A 197 18.46 1.17 -15.38
CA TYR A 197 17.08 1.58 -15.16
C TYR A 197 16.45 2.07 -16.47
N ASP A 198 15.13 1.97 -16.57
CA ASP A 198 14.34 2.50 -17.68
C ASP A 198 14.52 4.02 -17.77
N ALA A 199 14.62 4.54 -19.00
CA ALA A 199 14.92 5.95 -19.29
C ALA A 199 13.72 6.89 -19.07
N GLY A 200 13.18 6.94 -17.86
CA GLY A 200 12.13 7.89 -17.44
C GLY A 200 12.73 9.10 -16.74
N MET A 201 12.85 10.23 -17.44
CA MET A 201 13.44 11.46 -16.90
C MET A 201 12.63 12.69 -17.30
N LEU A 202 12.54 13.66 -16.38
CA LEU A 202 12.00 14.99 -16.63
C LEU A 202 13.10 16.01 -16.33
N SER A 203 13.29 16.98 -17.23
CA SER A 203 14.15 18.13 -16.97
C SER A 203 13.28 19.33 -16.60
N VAL A 204 13.62 20.01 -15.52
CA VAL A 204 12.94 21.24 -15.08
C VAL A 204 13.90 22.40 -15.30
N LEU A 205 13.43 23.45 -15.97
CA LEU A 205 14.20 24.66 -16.16
C LEU A 205 14.09 25.52 -14.90
N ASP A 206 15.20 25.69 -14.18
CA ASP A 206 15.27 26.66 -13.09
C ASP A 206 15.55 28.04 -13.69
N LEU A 207 14.50 28.86 -13.81
CA LEU A 207 14.64 30.23 -14.26
C LEU A 207 15.08 31.10 -13.07
N PRO A 208 16.13 31.92 -13.21
CA PRO A 208 16.59 32.77 -12.12
C PRO A 208 15.43 33.63 -11.61
N ARG A 209 15.19 33.57 -10.29
CA ARG A 209 14.21 34.44 -9.64
C ARG A 209 14.62 35.89 -9.91
N ARG A 210 13.84 36.61 -10.71
CA ARG A 210 13.99 38.07 -10.83
C ARG A 210 13.75 38.64 -9.44
N ARG A 211 14.80 39.24 -8.86
CA ARG A 211 14.71 40.00 -7.62
C ARG A 211 13.85 41.25 -7.83
#